data_AF-A0A821AE17-F1
#
_entry.id   AF-A0A821AE17-F1
#
_cell.length_a   1.000
_cell.length_b   1.000
_cell.length_c   1.000
_cell.angle_alpha   90.00
_cell.angle_beta   90.00
_cell.angle_gamma   90.00
#
_symmetry.space_group_name_H-M   'P 1'
#
loop_
_entity.id
_entity.type
_entity.pdbx_description
1 polymer ?
#
loop_
_entity_poly.entity_id
_entity_poly.type
_entity_poly.pdbx_seq_one_letter_code
_entity_poly.pdbx_strand_id
1 'polypeptide(L)'
;NPQNLLSANIASIFRNSLSEIPVKLATIPPFLILVAPRHTRSQRSYRYIIPDRQIILDNDIVQLVCVKCEKTNHGQDQPHDFYSCDACYWKESQSLSIATTDAKVLCYCGTCLTKLHKDLAHEITNHDTKKIDMNRHKLNLFAVLCIETSHYVAFVKFKQQNQRHEWMFFDSMSDRIHNEKNIPLVDRVPDFDRWIDDAEQDKYFFQDLDRIRSQARPSSQKFDENAMRQLRLFRDGIVFFYENSC
;
A
#
# COMPACT_ATOMS: atom_id res chain seq x y z
N ASN A 1 -18.65 16.57 19.81
CA ASN A 1 -17.25 16.76 19.37
C ASN A 1 -16.76 15.44 18.83
N PRO A 2 -16.49 15.32 17.52
CA PRO A 2 -15.98 14.07 16.98
C PRO A 2 -14.67 13.79 17.73
N GLN A 3 -14.63 12.63 18.39
CA GLN A 3 -13.44 12.18 19.10
C GLN A 3 -12.33 12.11 18.05
N ASN A 4 -11.31 12.98 18.16
CA ASN A 4 -10.11 12.83 17.35
C ASN A 4 -9.53 11.45 17.68
N LEU A 5 -9.71 10.50 16.77
CA LEU A 5 -9.11 9.18 16.87
C LEU A 5 -7.60 9.38 16.99
N LEU A 6 -7.04 8.82 18.08
CA LEU A 6 -5.63 9.02 18.41
C LEU A 6 -4.74 8.50 17.30
N SER A 7 -5.02 7.29 16.81
CA SER A 7 -4.32 6.65 15.71
C SER A 7 -5.27 5.82 14.84
N ALA A 8 -4.87 5.57 13.60
CA ALA A 8 -5.51 4.57 12.74
C ALA A 8 -4.52 4.02 11.71
N ASN A 9 -4.71 2.77 11.30
CA ASN A 9 -4.01 2.15 10.19
C ASN A 9 -4.46 2.74 8.85
N ILE A 10 -3.52 3.06 7.95
CA ILE A 10 -3.83 3.61 6.63
C ILE A 10 -4.65 2.63 5.78
N ALA A 11 -4.44 1.32 5.93
CA ALA A 11 -5.22 0.30 5.27
C ALA A 11 -6.69 0.31 5.73
N SER A 12 -6.93 0.53 7.03
CA SER A 12 -8.28 0.67 7.59
C SER A 12 -8.96 1.93 7.09
N ILE A 13 -8.23 3.06 7.04
CA ILE A 13 -8.74 4.31 6.46
C ILE A 13 -9.14 4.07 4.99
N PHE A 14 -8.28 3.45 4.20
CA PHE A 14 -8.54 3.12 2.80
C PHE A 14 -9.78 2.23 2.62
N ARG A 15 -9.91 1.15 3.40
CA ARG A 15 -11.08 0.26 3.34
C ARG A 15 -12.37 1.00 3.71
N ASN A 16 -12.34 1.80 4.78
CA ASN A 16 -13.50 2.58 5.19
C ASN A 16 -13.88 3.60 4.10
N SER A 17 -12.90 4.29 3.51
CA SER A 17 -13.15 5.21 2.39
C SER A 17 -13.79 4.52 1.20
N LEU A 18 -13.36 3.29 0.84
CA LEU A 18 -14.03 2.52 -0.22
C LEU A 18 -15.43 2.07 0.17
N SER A 19 -15.70 1.75 1.43
CA SER A 19 -17.03 1.33 1.87
C SER A 19 -18.08 2.46 1.85
N GLU A 20 -17.65 3.73 1.90
CA GLU A 20 -18.51 4.91 1.87
C GLU A 20 -18.98 5.29 0.46
N ILE A 21 -18.35 4.74 -0.58
CA ILE A 21 -18.67 5.03 -1.99
C ILE A 21 -18.91 3.71 -2.76
N PRO A 22 -19.82 3.69 -3.74
CA PRO A 22 -20.14 2.46 -4.49
C PRO A 22 -19.08 2.16 -5.57
N VAL A 23 -17.81 2.14 -5.20
CA VAL A 23 -16.69 1.85 -6.13
C VAL A 23 -15.79 0.75 -5.58
N LYS A 24 -15.22 -0.01 -6.49
CA LYS A 24 -14.19 -1.02 -6.24
C LYS A 24 -13.09 -0.89 -7.27
N LEU A 25 -11.91 -1.40 -6.97
CA LEU A 25 -10.83 -1.46 -7.95
C LEU A 25 -11.20 -2.48 -9.04
N ALA A 26 -11.12 -2.07 -10.31
CA ALA A 26 -11.43 -2.96 -11.44
C ALA A 26 -10.36 -4.02 -11.70
N THR A 27 -9.13 -3.78 -11.22
CA THR A 27 -7.98 -4.68 -11.36
C THR A 27 -7.09 -4.56 -10.13
N ILE A 28 -6.18 -5.52 -9.96
CA ILE A 28 -5.11 -5.43 -8.95
C ILE A 28 -4.08 -4.41 -9.46
N PRO A 29 -3.88 -3.27 -8.79
CA PRO A 29 -2.96 -2.26 -9.26
C PRO A 29 -1.50 -2.74 -9.05
N PRO A 30 -0.58 -2.48 -10.00
CA PRO A 30 0.84 -2.73 -9.78
C PRO A 30 1.41 -1.79 -8.70
N PHE A 31 0.85 -0.59 -8.57
CA PHE A 31 1.19 0.42 -7.56
C PHE A 31 -0.06 1.06 -7.00
N LEU A 32 -0.11 1.23 -5.68
CA LEU A 32 -1.18 1.95 -4.98
C LEU A 32 -0.57 3.09 -4.17
N ILE A 33 -1.06 4.30 -4.38
CA ILE A 33 -0.66 5.50 -3.66
C ILE A 33 -1.83 5.95 -2.80
N LEU A 34 -1.67 5.88 -1.48
CA LEU A 34 -2.68 6.33 -0.52
C LEU A 34 -2.30 7.69 0.05
N VAL A 35 -3.22 8.64 0.03
CA VAL A 35 -3.03 9.96 0.60
C VAL A 35 -3.77 10.03 1.94
N ALA A 36 -3.07 10.43 3.00
CA ALA A 36 -3.67 10.63 4.32
C ALA A 36 -4.80 11.68 4.25
N PRO A 37 -5.95 11.45 4.90
CA PRO A 37 -7.02 12.44 4.95
C PRO A 37 -6.59 13.64 5.81
N ARG A 38 -6.21 14.73 5.14
CA ARG A 38 -5.93 16.03 5.77
C ARG A 38 -6.85 17.09 5.18
N HIS A 39 -7.78 17.60 5.99
CA HIS A 39 -8.73 18.62 5.55
C HIS A 39 -8.11 20.03 5.57
N THR A 40 -7.20 20.32 6.51
CA THR A 40 -6.38 21.56 6.56
C THR A 40 -5.04 21.31 7.28
N ARG A 41 -4.10 22.28 7.24
CA ARG A 41 -2.80 22.19 7.96
C ARG A 41 -2.95 21.91 9.47
N SER A 42 -4.06 22.34 10.09
CA SER A 42 -4.32 22.20 11.53
C SER A 42 -5.38 21.16 11.89
N GLN A 43 -6.21 20.70 10.94
CA GLN A 43 -7.23 19.68 11.17
C GLN A 43 -6.85 18.37 10.47
N ARG A 44 -6.23 17.49 11.25
CA ARG A 44 -5.98 16.09 10.86
C ARG A 44 -7.12 15.24 11.44
N SER A 45 -7.75 14.41 10.61
CA SER A 45 -8.81 13.49 11.08
C SER A 45 -8.27 12.44 12.06
N TYR A 46 -6.97 12.14 11.95
CA TYR A 46 -6.21 11.27 12.83
C TYR A 46 -4.96 11.99 13.30
N ARG A 47 -4.62 11.89 14.60
CA ARG A 47 -3.38 12.49 15.11
C ARG A 47 -2.15 11.71 14.64
N TYR A 48 -2.28 10.39 14.57
CA TYR A 48 -1.27 9.45 14.10
C TYR A 48 -1.86 8.51 13.05
N ILE A 49 -1.08 8.15 12.04
CA ILE A 49 -1.42 7.15 11.04
C ILE A 49 -0.33 6.08 11.05
N ILE A 50 -0.74 4.83 11.21
CA ILE A 50 0.16 3.67 11.16
C ILE A 50 0.24 3.21 9.71
N PRO A 51 1.44 3.20 9.10
CA PRO A 51 1.62 2.65 7.76
C PRO A 51 1.65 1.12 7.82
N ASP A 52 0.56 0.49 7.43
CA ASP A 52 0.50 -0.97 7.31
C ASP A 52 1.59 -1.45 6.36
N ARG A 53 2.35 -2.48 6.77
CA ARG A 53 3.40 -3.06 5.91
C ARG A 53 2.86 -3.72 4.66
N GLN A 54 1.65 -4.26 4.77
CA GLN A 54 0.96 -4.97 3.71
C GLN A 54 -0.51 -4.59 3.67
N ILE A 55 -1.04 -4.38 2.48
CA ILE A 55 -2.48 -4.28 2.23
C ILE A 55 -2.91 -5.53 1.48
N ILE A 56 -3.77 -6.33 2.11
CA ILE A 56 -4.42 -7.48 1.47
C ILE A 56 -5.60 -6.95 0.64
N LEU A 57 -5.59 -7.24 -0.66
CA LEU A 57 -6.65 -6.88 -1.60
C LEU A 57 -7.70 -7.99 -1.62
N ASP A 58 -8.76 -7.84 -0.87
CA ASP A 58 -9.89 -8.79 -0.83
C ASP A 58 -10.99 -8.44 -1.85
N ASN A 59 -12.07 -9.22 -1.84
CA ASN A 59 -13.25 -9.01 -2.71
C ASN A 59 -14.07 -7.76 -2.33
N ASP A 60 -13.81 -7.12 -1.19
CA ASP A 60 -14.45 -5.87 -0.81
C ASP A 60 -13.74 -4.68 -1.45
N ILE A 61 -12.41 -4.79 -1.65
CA ILE A 61 -11.59 -3.78 -2.31
C ILE A 61 -11.62 -3.92 -3.84
N VAL A 62 -11.53 -5.13 -4.37
CA VAL A 62 -11.38 -5.40 -5.82
C VAL A 62 -12.64 -6.07 -6.36
N GLN A 63 -13.12 -5.60 -7.51
CA GLN A 63 -14.20 -6.22 -8.28
C GLN A 63 -13.64 -6.83 -9.55
N LEU A 64 -13.59 -8.16 -9.59
CA LEU A 64 -13.21 -8.89 -10.79
C LEU A 64 -14.35 -8.85 -11.82
N VAL A 65 -13.98 -8.59 -13.08
CA VAL A 65 -14.88 -8.47 -14.23
C VAL A 65 -14.49 -9.54 -15.25
N CYS A 66 -15.41 -10.41 -15.64
CA CYS A 66 -15.11 -11.41 -16.66
C CYS A 66 -14.85 -10.73 -18.01
N VAL A 67 -13.69 -10.98 -18.61
CA VAL A 67 -13.29 -10.35 -19.89
C VAL A 67 -14.24 -10.72 -21.04
N LYS A 68 -14.86 -11.90 -21.01
CA LYS A 68 -15.72 -12.37 -22.11
C LYS A 68 -17.17 -11.91 -22.05
N CYS A 69 -17.73 -11.74 -20.86
CA CYS A 69 -19.15 -11.41 -20.71
C CYS A 69 -19.39 -10.08 -19.98
N GLU A 70 -18.33 -9.41 -19.53
CA GLU A 70 -18.33 -8.10 -18.88
C GLU A 70 -19.14 -8.05 -17.57
N LYS A 71 -19.57 -9.20 -17.06
CA LYS A 71 -20.31 -9.32 -15.80
C LYS A 71 -19.35 -9.47 -14.62
N THR A 72 -19.69 -8.78 -13.54
CA THR A 72 -19.02 -8.87 -12.23
C THR A 72 -19.79 -9.79 -11.29
N ASN A 73 -19.13 -10.34 -10.26
CA ASN A 73 -19.79 -11.11 -9.20
C ASN A 73 -20.73 -12.20 -9.74
N HIS A 74 -20.27 -12.98 -10.73
CA HIS A 74 -20.99 -14.16 -11.18
C HIS A 74 -20.04 -15.34 -11.43
N GLY A 75 -20.47 -16.51 -10.98
CA GLY A 75 -19.85 -17.81 -11.21
C GLY A 75 -20.95 -18.87 -11.16
N GLN A 76 -20.66 -20.09 -11.61
CA GLN A 76 -21.65 -21.18 -11.57
C GLN A 76 -22.02 -21.55 -10.12
N ASP A 77 -21.02 -21.61 -9.23
CA ASP A 77 -21.21 -22.07 -7.85
C ASP A 77 -21.17 -20.94 -6.81
N GLN A 78 -20.35 -19.91 -7.04
CA GLN A 78 -20.21 -18.75 -6.16
C GLN A 78 -20.10 -17.45 -6.98
N PRO A 79 -20.65 -16.32 -6.50
CA PRO A 79 -20.59 -15.03 -7.22
C PRO A 79 -19.16 -14.56 -7.50
N HIS A 80 -18.21 -14.84 -6.61
CA HIS A 80 -16.84 -14.33 -6.72
C HIS A 80 -15.85 -15.33 -7.34
N ASP A 81 -16.36 -16.41 -7.95
CA ASP A 81 -15.50 -17.44 -8.55
C ASP A 81 -15.06 -17.04 -9.95
N PHE A 82 -13.90 -16.39 -9.99
CA PHE A 82 -13.18 -16.03 -11.20
C PHE A 82 -11.91 -16.88 -11.35
N TYR A 83 -11.52 -17.10 -12.60
CA TYR A 83 -10.44 -17.99 -12.97
C TYR A 83 -9.52 -17.32 -13.98
N SER A 84 -8.23 -17.61 -13.92
CA SER A 84 -7.26 -17.30 -14.97
C SER A 84 -6.77 -18.60 -15.62
N CYS A 85 -6.37 -18.51 -16.88
CA CYS A 85 -5.72 -19.61 -17.58
C CYS A 85 -4.58 -19.09 -18.46
N ASP A 86 -3.34 -19.49 -18.15
CA ASP A 86 -2.13 -18.95 -18.80
C ASP A 86 -2.08 -19.35 -20.30
N ALA A 87 -2.53 -20.57 -20.64
CA ALA A 87 -2.61 -21.05 -22.03
C ALA A 87 -3.67 -20.29 -22.85
N CYS A 88 -4.84 -20.04 -22.25
CA CYS A 88 -5.89 -19.20 -22.84
C CYS A 88 -5.42 -17.75 -23.04
N TYR A 89 -4.77 -17.18 -22.02
CA TYR A 89 -4.20 -15.83 -22.06
C TYR A 89 -3.27 -15.67 -23.27
N TRP A 90 -2.31 -16.59 -23.45
CA TRP A 90 -1.33 -16.50 -24.53
C TRP A 90 -1.98 -16.52 -25.92
N LYS A 91 -2.94 -17.42 -26.14
CA LYS A 91 -3.65 -17.52 -27.43
C LYS A 91 -4.58 -16.33 -27.69
N GLU A 92 -5.25 -15.83 -26.64
CA GLU A 92 -6.18 -14.72 -26.78
C GLU A 92 -5.47 -13.37 -26.92
N SER A 93 -4.32 -13.18 -26.26
CA SER A 93 -3.47 -11.97 -26.39
C SER A 93 -2.90 -11.78 -27.79
N GLN A 94 -2.74 -12.84 -28.58
CA GLN A 94 -2.41 -12.74 -30.01
C GLN A 94 -3.60 -12.24 -30.86
N SER A 95 -4.83 -12.43 -30.38
CA SER A 95 -6.07 -12.07 -31.09
C SER A 95 -6.66 -10.73 -30.67
N LEU A 96 -6.44 -10.32 -29.42
CA LEU A 96 -6.86 -9.03 -28.87
C LEU A 96 -5.67 -8.07 -28.89
N SER A 97 -5.84 -6.88 -29.45
CA SER A 97 -4.85 -5.78 -29.43
C SER A 97 -4.66 -5.16 -28.04
N ILE A 98 -4.78 -5.96 -26.98
CA ILE A 98 -4.52 -5.56 -25.60
C ILE A 98 -3.00 -5.52 -25.45
N ALA A 99 -2.44 -4.31 -25.42
CA ALA A 99 -1.03 -4.10 -25.13
C ALA A 99 -0.62 -4.87 -23.87
N THR A 100 0.31 -5.80 -24.04
CA THR A 100 0.90 -6.65 -23.03
C THR A 100 1.68 -5.79 -22.05
N THR A 101 1.03 -5.43 -20.95
CA THR A 101 1.74 -5.14 -19.71
C THR A 101 1.49 -6.32 -18.79
N ASP A 102 2.55 -6.89 -18.24
CA ASP A 102 2.60 -8.09 -17.38
C ASP A 102 1.78 -8.00 -16.08
N ALA A 103 0.92 -6.98 -15.93
CA ALA A 103 0.18 -6.67 -14.71
C ALA A 103 -1.35 -6.86 -14.83
N LYS A 104 -1.90 -7.20 -16.00
CA LYS A 104 -3.34 -7.47 -16.14
C LYS A 104 -3.63 -8.96 -15.92
N VAL A 105 -4.12 -9.31 -14.74
CA VAL A 105 -4.74 -10.61 -14.50
C VAL A 105 -6.02 -10.69 -15.36
N LEU A 106 -5.97 -11.38 -16.50
CA LEU A 106 -7.21 -11.71 -17.23
C LEU A 106 -8.00 -12.71 -16.40
N CYS A 107 -9.25 -12.36 -16.12
CA CYS A 107 -10.15 -13.21 -15.35
C CYS A 107 -11.41 -13.55 -16.15
N TYR A 108 -11.87 -14.78 -15.98
CA TYR A 108 -13.04 -15.34 -16.62
C TYR A 108 -13.95 -15.94 -15.55
N CYS A 109 -15.27 -15.84 -15.73
CA CYS A 109 -16.17 -16.69 -14.97
C CYS A 109 -16.04 -18.15 -15.46
N GLY A 110 -16.41 -19.12 -14.62
CA GLY A 110 -16.28 -20.55 -14.95
C GLY A 110 -16.94 -20.93 -16.29
N THR A 111 -18.12 -20.38 -16.59
CA THR A 111 -18.85 -20.62 -17.85
C THR A 111 -18.09 -20.10 -19.07
N CYS A 112 -17.58 -18.88 -19.01
CA CYS A 112 -16.83 -18.28 -20.12
C CYS A 112 -15.50 -18.97 -20.33
N LEU A 113 -14.80 -19.36 -19.26
CA LEU A 113 -13.56 -20.11 -19.36
C LEU A 113 -13.79 -21.48 -20.01
N THR A 114 -14.84 -22.20 -19.60
CA THR A 114 -15.20 -23.50 -20.16
C THR A 114 -15.49 -23.42 -21.66
N LYS A 115 -16.19 -22.37 -22.10
CA LYS A 115 -16.42 -22.11 -23.53
C LYS A 115 -15.11 -21.82 -24.26
N LEU A 116 -14.28 -20.95 -23.70
CA LEU A 116 -12.99 -20.59 -24.29
C LEU A 116 -12.08 -21.82 -24.49
N HIS A 117 -12.03 -22.73 -23.51
CA HIS A 117 -11.28 -23.98 -23.65
C HIS A 117 -11.79 -24.86 -24.81
N LYS A 118 -13.12 -24.95 -24.98
CA LYS A 118 -13.72 -25.71 -26.10
C LYS A 118 -13.36 -25.08 -27.43
N ASP A 119 -13.43 -23.75 -27.54
CA ASP A 119 -13.19 -23.03 -28.79
C ASP A 119 -11.70 -23.08 -29.19
N LEU A 120 -10.78 -23.04 -28.22
CA LEU A 120 -9.32 -23.08 -28.46
C LEU A 120 -8.74 -24.48 -28.63
N ALA A 121 -9.58 -25.52 -28.50
CA ALA A 121 -9.26 -26.93 -28.71
C ALA A 121 -7.89 -27.36 -28.14
N HIS A 122 -7.54 -26.91 -26.94
CA HIS A 122 -6.33 -27.39 -26.25
C HIS A 122 -6.72 -28.22 -25.04
N GLU A 123 -5.89 -29.22 -24.75
CA GLU A 123 -6.03 -30.04 -23.56
C GLU A 123 -5.78 -29.16 -22.33
N ILE A 124 -6.84 -28.94 -21.54
CA ILE A 124 -6.73 -28.24 -20.27
C ILE A 124 -5.98 -29.18 -19.33
N THR A 125 -4.75 -28.84 -18.96
CA THR A 125 -4.15 -29.49 -17.80
C THR A 125 -4.62 -28.76 -16.54
N ASN A 126 -4.76 -29.48 -15.42
CA ASN A 126 -5.15 -28.88 -14.13
C ASN A 126 -4.18 -27.78 -13.65
N HIS A 127 -2.99 -27.66 -14.25
CA HIS A 127 -2.01 -26.64 -13.92
C HIS A 127 -2.25 -25.29 -14.61
N ASP A 128 -3.01 -25.29 -15.72
CA ASP A 128 -3.23 -24.09 -16.53
C ASP A 128 -4.34 -23.21 -15.94
N THR A 129 -5.39 -23.82 -15.38
CA THR A 129 -6.53 -23.08 -14.80
C THR A 129 -6.32 -22.83 -13.31
N LYS A 130 -6.31 -21.56 -12.91
CA LYS A 130 -6.15 -21.13 -11.52
C LYS A 130 -7.37 -20.35 -11.09
N LYS A 131 -8.00 -20.76 -9.98
CA LYS A 131 -8.99 -19.92 -9.29
C LYS A 131 -8.27 -18.70 -8.72
N ILE A 132 -8.80 -17.52 -8.98
CA ILE A 132 -8.25 -16.27 -8.45
C ILE A 132 -8.64 -16.18 -6.98
N ASP A 133 -7.64 -16.30 -6.11
CA ASP A 133 -7.81 -16.15 -4.67
C ASP A 133 -7.38 -14.74 -4.27
N MET A 134 -8.36 -13.84 -4.12
CA MET A 134 -8.10 -12.45 -3.80
C MET A 134 -7.30 -12.28 -2.50
N ASN A 135 -7.48 -13.17 -1.53
CA ASN A 135 -6.76 -13.10 -0.26
C ASN A 135 -5.24 -13.32 -0.39
N ARG A 136 -4.76 -13.76 -1.55
CA ARG A 136 -3.32 -13.89 -1.85
C ARG A 136 -2.70 -12.64 -2.43
N HIS A 137 -3.49 -11.67 -2.89
CA HIS A 137 -2.97 -10.45 -3.48
C HIS A 137 -2.64 -9.43 -2.39
N LYS A 138 -1.35 -9.12 -2.26
CA LYS A 138 -0.82 -8.22 -1.24
C LYS A 138 0.00 -7.13 -1.89
N LEU A 139 -0.22 -5.89 -1.46
CA LEU A 139 0.65 -4.78 -1.80
C LEU A 139 1.56 -4.48 -0.63
N ASN A 140 2.87 -4.36 -0.89
CA ASN A 140 3.87 -4.11 0.13
C ASN A 140 4.21 -2.62 0.20
N LEU A 141 4.24 -2.08 1.42
CA LEU A 141 4.73 -0.72 1.64
C LEU A 141 6.20 -0.63 1.24
N PHE A 142 6.55 0.34 0.40
CA PHE A 142 7.93 0.60 0.00
C PHE A 142 8.36 2.05 0.21
N ALA A 143 7.44 3.00 0.38
CA ALA A 143 7.81 4.35 0.78
C ALA A 143 6.71 5.06 1.57
N VAL A 144 7.11 6.01 2.40
CA VAL A 144 6.25 6.97 3.08
C VAL A 144 6.82 8.37 2.89
N LEU A 145 6.03 9.26 2.28
CA LEU A 145 6.35 10.68 2.21
C LEU A 145 5.73 11.38 3.42
N CYS A 146 6.53 12.18 4.12
CA CYS A 146 6.15 12.85 5.35
C CYS A 146 6.30 14.36 5.22
N ILE A 147 5.32 15.11 5.73
CA ILE A 147 5.36 16.58 5.82
C ILE A 147 4.75 17.08 7.12
N GLU A 148 5.56 17.83 7.87
CA GLU A 148 5.09 18.53 9.06
C GLU A 148 4.38 19.85 8.68
N THR A 149 5.11 20.78 8.05
CA THR A 149 4.61 22.11 7.64
C THR A 149 4.81 22.37 6.14
N SER A 150 6.07 22.44 5.71
CA SER A 150 6.49 22.73 4.33
C SER A 150 7.71 21.91 3.90
N HIS A 151 8.33 21.18 4.82
CA HIS A 151 9.52 20.39 4.56
C HIS A 151 9.16 18.92 4.41
N TYR A 152 9.43 18.38 3.21
CA TYR A 152 9.20 16.97 2.89
C TYR A 152 10.42 16.13 3.24
N VAL A 153 10.17 14.98 3.85
CA VAL A 153 11.16 13.92 4.07
C VAL A 153 10.54 12.59 3.67
N ALA A 154 11.36 11.58 3.41
CA ALA A 154 10.87 10.28 2.98
C ALA A 154 11.47 9.14 3.81
N PHE A 155 10.65 8.12 4.06
CA PHE A 155 11.10 6.79 4.43
C PHE A 155 10.99 5.90 3.20
N VAL A 156 12.07 5.20 2.84
CA VAL A 156 12.12 4.37 1.64
C VAL A 156 12.68 3.01 2.00
N LYS A 157 11.97 1.96 1.58
CA LYS A 157 12.40 0.57 1.69
C LYS A 157 13.37 0.27 0.55
N PHE A 158 14.50 -0.31 0.90
CA PHE A 158 15.50 -0.77 -0.05
C PHE A 158 15.80 -2.25 0.21
N LYS A 159 16.10 -2.99 -0.86
CA LYS A 159 16.45 -4.40 -0.80
C LYS A 159 17.96 -4.56 -0.92
N GLN A 160 18.59 -5.09 0.12
CA GLN A 160 20.00 -5.45 0.06
C GLN A 160 20.24 -6.69 -0.81
N GLN A 161 21.48 -6.86 -1.28
CA GLN A 161 21.91 -8.02 -2.08
C GLN A 161 21.62 -9.37 -1.39
N ASN A 162 21.63 -9.41 -0.06
CA ASN A 162 21.33 -10.59 0.77
C ASN A 162 19.82 -10.84 0.97
N GLN A 163 18.94 -10.20 0.19
CA GLN A 163 17.47 -10.28 0.29
C GLN A 163 16.87 -9.74 1.59
N ARG A 164 17.66 -9.10 2.48
CA ARG A 164 17.13 -8.39 3.64
C ARG A 164 16.61 -7.02 3.20
N HIS A 165 15.39 -6.69 3.62
CA HIS A 165 14.86 -5.35 3.45
C HIS A 165 15.36 -4.45 4.58
N GLU A 166 15.81 -3.25 4.23
CA GLU A 166 16.15 -2.18 5.16
C GLU A 166 15.38 -0.91 4.81
N TRP A 167 15.20 -0.04 5.80
CA TRP A 167 14.57 1.25 5.62
C TRP A 167 15.62 2.36 5.67
N MET A 168 15.44 3.37 4.83
CA MET A 168 16.25 4.58 4.78
C MET A 168 15.37 5.79 5.06
N PHE A 169 15.90 6.74 5.81
CA PHE A 169 15.37 8.09 5.95
C PHE A 169 16.10 9.02 4.99
N PHE A 170 15.35 9.86 4.28
CA PHE A 170 15.89 10.85 3.36
C PHE A 170 15.37 12.25 3.69
N ASP A 171 16.31 13.18 3.85
CA ASP A 171 16.07 14.61 3.99
C ASP A 171 16.94 15.39 3.00
N SER A 172 16.31 16.12 2.07
CA SER A 172 17.02 16.87 1.03
C SER A 172 17.66 18.17 1.52
N MET A 173 17.30 18.65 2.71
CA MET A 173 17.74 19.91 3.30
C MET A 173 18.20 19.71 4.75
N SER A 174 18.84 18.58 5.04
CA SER A 174 19.27 18.21 6.39
C SER A 174 20.32 19.15 6.97
N ASP A 175 21.19 19.73 6.14
CA ASP A 175 22.21 20.70 6.56
C ASP A 175 22.53 21.69 5.43
N ARG A 176 23.38 22.69 5.70
CA ARG A 176 23.80 23.71 4.73
C ARG A 176 25.30 24.00 4.77
N ILE A 177 25.92 24.05 3.59
CA ILE A 177 27.27 24.61 3.42
C ILE A 177 27.15 26.13 3.26
N HIS A 178 27.75 26.87 4.19
CA HIS A 178 27.81 28.34 4.19
C HIS A 178 26.44 29.03 3.99
N ASN A 179 25.34 28.41 4.45
CA ASN A 179 23.96 28.88 4.25
C ASN A 179 23.48 29.00 2.79
N GLU A 180 24.26 28.56 1.80
CA GLU A 180 23.98 28.75 0.37
C GLU A 180 23.56 27.45 -0.33
N LYS A 181 24.12 26.30 0.08
CA LYS A 181 23.87 25.00 -0.56
C LYS A 181 23.34 24.00 0.44
N ASN A 182 22.25 23.33 0.12
CA ASN A 182 21.69 22.26 0.94
C ASN A 182 22.55 20.99 0.82
N ILE A 183 22.72 20.30 1.95
CA ILE A 183 23.35 18.99 2.04
C ILE A 183 22.24 17.97 2.33
N PRO A 184 22.03 16.97 1.46
CA PRO A 184 21.07 15.91 1.71
C PRO A 184 21.63 14.91 2.73
N LEU A 185 20.74 14.33 3.54
CA LEU A 185 21.02 13.20 4.42
C LEU A 185 20.27 11.96 3.92
N VAL A 186 20.98 10.84 3.84
CA VAL A 186 20.41 9.50 3.72
C VAL A 186 20.94 8.70 4.90
N ASP A 187 20.05 8.21 5.76
CA ASP A 187 20.45 7.44 6.93
C ASP A 187 19.59 6.18 7.12
N ARG A 188 20.19 5.13 7.70
CA ARG A 188 19.52 3.86 7.93
C ARG A 188 18.52 3.97 9.08
N VAL A 189 17.42 3.24 8.94
CA VAL A 189 16.35 3.12 9.94
C VAL A 189 16.10 1.63 10.20
N PRO A 190 17.02 0.92 10.87
CA PRO A 190 16.89 -0.52 11.10
C PRO A 190 15.69 -0.88 11.97
N ASP A 191 15.24 0.07 12.79
CA ASP A 191 14.14 -0.11 13.73
C ASP A 191 12.77 0.21 13.13
N PHE A 192 12.67 0.58 11.85
CA PHE A 192 11.41 0.99 11.23
C PHE A 192 10.30 -0.05 11.43
N ASP A 193 10.60 -1.32 11.15
CA ASP A 193 9.62 -2.39 11.34
C ASP A 193 9.25 -2.53 12.82
N ARG A 194 10.22 -2.51 13.74
CA ARG A 194 9.92 -2.55 15.18
C ARG A 194 8.99 -1.40 15.60
N TRP A 195 9.19 -0.19 15.07
CA TRP A 195 8.31 0.94 15.37
C TRP A 195 6.87 0.71 14.92
N ILE A 196 6.64 0.02 13.80
CA ILE A 196 5.28 -0.36 13.36
C ILE A 196 4.67 -1.35 14.35
N ASP A 197 5.44 -2.37 14.78
CA ASP A 197 4.95 -3.34 15.77
C ASP A 197 4.60 -2.66 17.10
N ASP A 198 5.47 -1.77 17.58
CA ASP A 198 5.24 -1.00 18.79
C ASP A 198 3.97 -0.13 18.65
N ALA A 199 3.78 0.51 17.51
CA ALA A 199 2.60 1.34 17.24
C ALA A 199 1.28 0.53 17.17
N GLU A 200 1.34 -0.73 16.73
CA GLU A 200 0.18 -1.62 16.62
C GLU A 200 -0.15 -2.32 17.96
N GLN A 201 0.85 -2.58 18.80
CA GLN A 201 0.72 -3.43 19.99
C GLN A 201 0.73 -2.64 21.30
N ASP A 202 1.49 -1.55 21.39
CA ASP A 202 1.61 -0.75 22.60
C ASP A 202 0.60 0.41 22.64
N LYS A 203 -0.40 0.26 23.51
CA LYS A 203 -1.42 1.27 23.78
C LYS A 203 -0.89 2.62 24.26
N TYR A 204 0.34 2.68 24.79
CA TYR A 204 0.95 3.90 25.31
C TYR A 204 1.93 4.55 24.32
N PHE A 205 2.30 3.86 23.24
CA PHE A 205 3.30 4.30 22.26
C PHE A 205 3.11 5.76 21.81
N PHE A 206 1.90 6.11 21.34
CA PHE A 206 1.60 7.46 20.87
C PHE A 206 1.51 8.50 21.99
N GLN A 207 1.20 8.08 23.22
CA GLN A 207 1.19 8.97 24.38
C GLN A 207 2.62 9.31 24.80
N ASP A 208 3.53 8.36 24.70
CA ASP A 208 4.95 8.57 24.96
C ASP A 208 5.59 9.44 23.89
N LEU A 209 5.25 9.24 22.61
CA LEU A 209 5.65 10.17 21.54
C LEU A 209 5.13 11.60 21.77
N ASP A 210 3.91 11.75 22.28
CA ASP A 210 3.36 13.05 22.66
C ASP A 210 4.14 13.70 23.82
N ARG A 211 4.54 12.92 24.82
CA ARG A 211 5.36 13.38 25.95
C ARG A 211 6.73 13.84 25.46
N ILE A 212 7.40 13.02 24.67
CA ILE A 212 8.72 13.33 24.07
C ILE A 212 8.62 14.63 23.27
N ARG A 213 7.61 14.78 22.42
CA ARG A 213 7.38 16.02 21.67
C ARG A 213 7.15 17.24 22.56
N SER A 214 6.42 17.08 23.67
CA SER A 214 6.14 18.19 24.59
C SER A 214 7.39 18.67 25.34
N GLN A 215 8.34 17.76 25.57
CA GLN A 215 9.64 18.05 26.21
C GLN A 215 10.65 18.69 25.22
N ALA A 216 10.37 18.69 23.92
CA ALA A 216 11.27 19.12 22.85
C ALA A 216 11.50 20.65 22.72
N ARG A 217 11.02 21.50 23.64
CA ARG A 217 11.22 22.96 23.60
C ARG A 217 11.58 23.52 24.99
N PRO A 218 12.49 24.51 25.11
CA PRO A 218 13.84 24.58 24.57
C PRO A 218 14.86 24.71 25.72
N SER A 219 15.60 23.66 26.03
CA SER A 219 16.84 23.80 26.81
C SER A 219 17.77 22.61 26.55
N SER A 220 18.68 22.82 25.60
CA SER A 220 20.02 22.19 25.52
C SER A 220 20.15 20.65 25.38
N GLN A 221 19.10 19.85 25.48
CA GLN A 221 19.22 18.42 25.23
C GLN A 221 19.10 18.12 23.73
N LYS A 222 20.16 17.50 23.18
CA LYS A 222 20.10 16.83 21.88
C LYS A 222 18.92 15.86 21.92
N PHE A 223 17.90 16.17 21.13
CA PHE A 223 16.72 15.34 21.01
C PHE A 223 17.10 14.01 20.34
N ASP A 224 16.49 12.91 20.76
CA ASP A 224 16.74 11.61 20.16
C ASP A 224 16.28 11.60 18.69
N GLU A 225 17.22 11.37 17.77
CA GLU A 225 16.94 11.35 16.33
C GLU A 225 15.90 10.30 15.96
N ASN A 226 15.86 9.17 16.68
CA ASN A 226 14.87 8.13 16.44
C ASN A 226 13.47 8.60 16.82
N ALA A 227 13.31 9.24 17.98
CA ALA A 227 12.03 9.84 18.37
C ALA A 227 11.54 10.89 17.35
N MET A 228 12.44 11.69 16.77
CA MET A 228 12.07 12.60 15.67
C MET A 228 11.59 11.84 14.44
N ARG A 229 12.32 10.81 14.00
CA ARG A 229 11.94 10.01 12.84
C ARG A 229 10.60 9.30 13.06
N GLN A 230 10.33 8.78 14.26
CA GLN A 230 9.02 8.21 14.62
C GLN A 230 7.90 9.26 14.53
N LEU A 231 8.11 10.47 15.07
CA LEU A 231 7.15 11.56 14.90
C LEU A 231 6.93 11.88 13.41
N ARG A 232 8.01 12.00 12.63
CA ARG A 232 7.89 12.26 11.18
C ARG A 232 7.11 11.16 10.47
N LEU A 233 7.33 9.89 10.81
CA LEU A 233 6.65 8.74 10.21
C LEU A 233 5.15 8.74 10.54
N PHE A 234 4.81 8.60 11.81
CA PHE A 234 3.42 8.32 12.23
C PHE A 234 2.55 9.55 12.23
N ARG A 235 3.09 10.70 12.61
CA ARG A 235 2.31 11.93 12.70
C ARG A 235 2.29 12.63 11.35
N ASP A 236 3.45 12.74 10.71
CA ASP A 236 3.62 13.58 9.52
C ASP A 236 3.52 12.83 8.20
N GLY A 237 3.35 11.51 8.20
CA GLY A 237 2.99 10.72 7.01
C GLY A 237 1.81 11.33 6.25
N ILE A 238 1.99 11.55 4.94
CA ILE A 238 1.01 12.17 4.06
C ILE A 238 0.72 11.32 2.82
N VAL A 239 1.71 10.62 2.29
CA VAL A 239 1.54 9.72 1.14
C VAL A 239 2.23 8.40 1.44
N PHE A 240 1.51 7.30 1.23
CA PHE A 240 1.97 5.93 1.47
C PHE A 240 1.98 5.18 0.15
N PHE A 241 3.12 4.63 -0.20
CA PHE A 241 3.36 3.99 -1.49
C PHE A 241 3.46 2.48 -1.31
N TYR A 242 2.63 1.77 -2.07
CA TYR A 242 2.53 0.33 -2.06
C TYR A 242 2.80 -0.23 -3.45
N GLU A 243 3.53 -1.33 -3.52
CA GLU A 243 3.84 -2.05 -4.76
C GLU A 243 3.35 -3.49 -4.69
N ASN A 244 2.91 -4.03 -5.82
CA ASN A 244 2.67 -5.46 -5.96
C ASN A 244 4.01 -6.16 -6.20
N SER A 245 4.41 -7.05 -5.28
CA SER A 245 5.68 -7.79 -5.39
C SER A 245 5.51 -9.18 -6.04
N CYS A 246 4.32 -9.47 -6.58
CA CYS A 246 4.02 -10.68 -7.34
C CYS A 246 4.40 -10.53 -8.82
#